data_AF-A0A1Q6SJM3-F1
#
_entry.id   AF-A0A1Q6SJM3-F1
#
_cell.length_a   1.000
_cell.length_b   1.000
_cell.length_c   1.000
_cell.angle_alpha   90.00
_cell.angle_beta   90.00
_cell.angle_gamma   90.00
#
_symmetry.space_group_name_H-M   'P 1'
#
loop_
_entity.id
_entity.type
_entity.pdbx_description
1 polymer ?
#
loop_
_entity_poly.entity_id
_entity_poly.type
_entity_poly.pdbx_seq_one_letter_code
_entity_poly.pdbx_strand_id
1 'polypeptide(L)'
;MRAFRHAVAPVEDDLRYLASRLLLFIVQFLAGSPIQAHLLAVCVQNNTSSGGGATNTASRLTLQNRSDSYAKWTFTRLNSSITFHGTGSHQTKHSILPGENFQYIYYMYSTKIEVNGPITYAVSQVGSSASTDVASITSSGYLTALKPGKFWLRLKITGLNDRVIVITVEKPFEGNFFIQCYNRVGVWDTDTTASGEEIECQEINEKVNCLWRLEYQNNGYYAIRQDSSGYYVTSTNGAAKLGAKASGGFTNYQLWKLIKQDDGTHKIQSKANFYYYITEENGNHNRIDPDILVSNASAGTRQKWYLKPLTLRVYAYYDKPFDSHVGDSTIQTLLDGSTIANNSISSTLLKYFGIHLNVIYTFSQGTYNSYPAANGCVLANIDLICFDCKNLGTGTHLQECMLGYHHKRIDRFPISNTTLSSSTAINGLFSGHHTCNYQGSAHFDEWPEKAYEKPLKNSFVLLSQNFKIDILAGDFDPLREKVLEEFLYIMNCSKTACSSNYCIVKADSASSSTHLTICPTCHNQVVQRLNDLYNHY
;
A
#
# COMPACT_ATOMS: atom_id res chain seq x y z
N MET A 1 -8.78 -57.71 0.93
CA MET A 1 -9.45 -56.43 0.60
C MET A 1 -8.47 -55.30 0.89
N ARG A 2 -8.22 -54.47 -0.14
CA ARG A 2 -7.51 -53.17 -0.19
C ARG A 2 -6.03 -53.09 0.24
N ALA A 3 -5.22 -52.91 -0.80
CA ALA A 3 -3.88 -52.36 -0.83
C ALA A 3 -3.82 -50.89 -0.38
N PHE A 4 -2.66 -50.46 0.11
CA PHE A 4 -2.20 -49.08 0.00
C PHE A 4 -0.77 -49.05 -0.55
N ARG A 5 -0.61 -48.30 -1.64
CA ARG A 5 0.66 -47.95 -2.29
C ARG A 5 1.35 -46.86 -1.45
N HIS A 6 2.66 -46.93 -1.27
CA HIS A 6 3.48 -45.73 -1.14
C HIS A 6 4.32 -45.57 -2.40
N ALA A 7 4.10 -44.43 -3.06
CA ALA A 7 4.77 -44.00 -4.26
C ALA A 7 6.24 -43.64 -3.96
N VAL A 8 7.09 -43.98 -4.91
CA VAL A 8 8.48 -43.55 -5.03
C VAL A 8 8.50 -42.04 -5.26
N ALA A 9 9.10 -41.28 -4.34
CA ALA A 9 9.43 -39.87 -4.54
C ALA A 9 10.74 -39.75 -5.35
N PRO A 10 10.94 -38.69 -6.15
CA PRO A 10 12.07 -38.59 -7.06
C PRO A 10 13.38 -38.26 -6.33
N VAL A 11 14.46 -38.89 -6.78
CA VAL A 11 15.85 -38.80 -6.29
C VAL A 11 16.49 -37.40 -6.45
N GLU A 12 15.74 -36.40 -6.91
CA GLU A 12 16.24 -35.03 -7.14
C GLU A 12 16.33 -34.15 -5.88
N ASP A 13 15.51 -34.42 -4.85
CA ASP A 13 15.49 -33.57 -3.64
C ASP A 13 16.65 -33.86 -2.68
N ASP A 14 17.17 -35.09 -2.64
CA ASP A 14 18.32 -35.47 -1.80
C ASP A 14 19.65 -34.88 -2.31
N LEU A 15 19.80 -34.66 -3.62
CA LEU A 15 21.01 -34.05 -4.20
C LEU A 15 21.11 -32.55 -3.91
N ARG A 16 19.96 -31.85 -3.81
CA ARG A 16 19.92 -30.43 -3.41
C ARG A 16 20.29 -30.25 -1.94
N TYR A 17 19.92 -31.22 -1.09
CA TYR A 17 20.28 -31.22 0.32
C TYR A 17 21.80 -31.42 0.53
N LEU A 18 22.43 -32.31 -0.25
CA LEU A 18 23.88 -32.55 -0.23
C LEU A 18 24.71 -31.37 -0.78
N ALA A 19 24.22 -30.66 -1.79
CA ALA A 19 24.92 -29.50 -2.37
C ALA A 19 25.05 -28.30 -1.39
N SER A 20 24.14 -28.19 -0.42
CA SER A 20 24.13 -27.09 0.56
C SER A 20 25.29 -27.13 1.58
N ARG A 21 26.03 -28.25 1.66
CA ARG A 21 27.15 -28.43 2.61
C ARG A 21 28.53 -28.51 1.93
N LEU A 22 28.62 -28.26 0.62
CA LEU A 22 29.88 -28.32 -0.11
C LEU A 22 30.66 -27.00 0.04
N LEU A 23 31.60 -26.97 0.99
CA LEU A 23 32.53 -25.86 1.17
C LEU A 23 33.71 -26.04 0.20
N LEU A 24 33.76 -25.23 -0.87
CA LEU A 24 34.82 -25.27 -1.89
C LEU A 24 35.93 -24.28 -1.51
N PHE A 25 37.11 -24.77 -1.11
CA PHE A 25 38.31 -23.94 -0.92
C PHE A 25 39.20 -23.99 -2.17
N ILE A 26 39.76 -22.84 -2.57
CA ILE A 26 40.86 -22.74 -3.53
C ILE A 26 42.09 -22.21 -2.78
N VAL A 27 43.20 -22.98 -2.78
CA VAL A 27 44.51 -22.54 -2.28
C VAL A 27 45.43 -22.35 -3.47
N GLN A 28 46.01 -21.16 -3.62
CA GLN A 28 46.96 -20.83 -4.69
C GLN A 28 48.38 -20.80 -4.09
N PHE A 29 49.28 -21.68 -4.55
CA PHE A 29 50.69 -21.60 -4.21
C PHE A 29 51.45 -20.81 -5.27
N LEU A 30 52.14 -19.75 -4.85
CA LEU A 30 53.11 -19.03 -5.67
C LEU A 30 54.48 -19.72 -5.55
N ALA A 31 54.96 -20.34 -6.63
CA ALA A 31 56.38 -20.55 -6.87
C ALA A 31 56.62 -20.73 -8.37
N GLY A 32 57.52 -19.91 -8.93
CA GLY A 32 57.76 -19.80 -10.36
C GLY A 32 58.39 -21.05 -10.99
N SER A 33 57.63 -21.71 -11.86
CA SER A 33 58.04 -22.45 -13.08
C SER A 33 56.81 -23.16 -13.67
N PRO A 34 56.73 -23.40 -14.99
CA PRO A 34 55.50 -23.85 -15.64
C PRO A 34 55.33 -25.36 -15.45
N ILE A 35 54.67 -25.76 -14.37
CA ILE A 35 54.18 -27.13 -14.18
C ILE A 35 52.67 -27.11 -14.45
N GLN A 36 52.23 -27.96 -15.37
CA GLN A 36 50.82 -28.18 -15.70
C GLN A 36 50.00 -28.35 -14.41
N ALA A 37 49.11 -27.39 -14.16
CA ALA A 37 48.17 -27.44 -13.04
C ALA A 37 47.14 -28.54 -13.30
N HIS A 38 47.39 -29.75 -12.79
CA HIS A 38 46.35 -30.76 -12.67
C HIS A 38 45.41 -30.37 -11.53
N LEU A 39 44.16 -30.13 -11.90
CA LEU A 39 43.18 -29.49 -11.06
C LEU A 39 42.35 -30.52 -10.27
N LEU A 40 42.34 -30.37 -8.94
CA LEU A 40 41.71 -31.26 -7.97
C LEU A 40 40.38 -30.66 -7.50
N ALA A 41 39.26 -31.37 -7.68
CA ALA A 41 37.99 -31.04 -7.04
C ALA A 41 37.88 -31.76 -5.69
N VAL A 42 37.32 -31.07 -4.70
CA VAL A 42 37.27 -31.48 -3.29
C VAL A 42 35.84 -31.79 -2.88
N CYS A 43 35.59 -32.97 -2.33
CA CYS A 43 34.37 -33.27 -1.55
C CYS A 43 34.75 -33.35 -0.08
N VAL A 44 34.07 -32.57 0.77
CA VAL A 44 34.17 -32.71 2.22
C VAL A 44 32.97 -33.51 2.69
N GLN A 45 33.22 -34.72 3.20
CA GLN A 45 32.23 -35.48 3.95
C GLN A 45 32.56 -35.33 5.44
N ASN A 46 31.66 -34.73 6.22
CA ASN A 46 31.80 -34.70 7.67
C ASN A 46 31.43 -36.09 8.22
N ASN A 47 32.43 -36.97 8.38
CA ASN A 47 32.22 -38.27 9.01
C ASN A 47 32.20 -38.10 10.54
N THR A 48 31.02 -37.96 11.12
CA THR A 48 30.81 -38.12 12.57
C THR A 48 30.49 -39.57 12.97
N SER A 49 30.90 -40.56 12.19
CA SER A 49 30.86 -41.96 12.62
C SER A 49 32.16 -42.70 12.30
N SER A 50 32.75 -43.24 13.36
CA SER A 50 33.88 -44.15 13.32
C SER A 50 33.43 -45.50 12.75
N GLY A 51 33.80 -45.81 11.50
CA GLY A 51 33.73 -47.18 11.00
C GLY A 51 33.62 -47.32 9.49
N GLY A 52 34.60 -47.99 8.88
CA GLY A 52 34.35 -48.87 7.73
C GLY A 52 34.59 -48.30 6.33
N GLY A 53 35.82 -48.52 5.85
CA GLY A 53 36.30 -48.59 4.47
C GLY A 53 35.36 -48.37 3.28
N ALA A 54 35.76 -47.44 2.41
CA ALA A 54 35.54 -47.54 0.97
C ALA A 54 36.91 -47.49 0.26
N THR A 55 37.35 -48.65 -0.23
CA THR A 55 38.48 -48.78 -1.15
C THR A 55 38.03 -48.35 -2.54
N ASN A 56 38.56 -47.24 -3.04
CA ASN A 56 38.68 -47.05 -4.49
C ASN A 56 39.98 -46.33 -4.80
N THR A 57 40.72 -46.93 -5.72
CA THR A 57 42.06 -46.56 -6.16
C THR A 57 42.01 -45.21 -6.89
N ALA A 58 42.21 -44.12 -6.16
CA ALA A 58 42.50 -42.80 -6.73
C ALA A 58 43.69 -42.20 -5.98
N SER A 59 44.64 -41.64 -6.72
CA SER A 59 45.88 -41.03 -6.24
C SER A 59 45.61 -40.08 -5.07
N ARG A 60 45.97 -40.50 -3.85
CA ARG A 60 45.82 -39.71 -2.62
C ARG A 60 46.94 -38.70 -2.53
N LEU A 61 46.63 -37.40 -2.66
CA LEU A 61 47.53 -36.35 -2.21
C LEU A 61 47.24 -36.08 -0.73
N THR A 62 48.21 -36.34 0.15
CA THR A 62 48.08 -36.11 1.59
C THR A 62 48.94 -34.90 1.95
N LEU A 63 48.32 -33.77 2.29
CA LEU A 63 49.03 -32.64 2.88
C LEU A 63 49.02 -32.82 4.39
N GLN A 64 50.19 -33.15 4.96
CA GLN A 64 50.37 -33.31 6.39
C GLN A 64 51.06 -32.05 6.93
N ASN A 65 50.32 -31.20 7.64
CA ASN A 65 50.98 -30.22 8.50
C ASN A 65 51.43 -30.99 9.76
N ARG A 66 52.74 -31.04 10.01
CA ARG A 66 53.37 -32.02 10.91
C ARG A 66 53.13 -31.78 12.40
N SER A 67 52.35 -30.77 12.81
CA SER A 67 52.30 -30.36 14.22
C SER A 67 50.93 -30.32 14.91
N ASP A 68 49.78 -30.37 14.23
CA ASP A 68 48.50 -30.03 14.89
C ASP A 68 47.43 -31.13 14.77
N SER A 69 46.79 -31.45 15.89
CA SER A 69 45.88 -32.59 16.11
C SER A 69 44.43 -32.40 15.62
N TYR A 70 44.17 -31.54 14.62
CA TYR A 70 42.80 -31.29 14.15
C TYR A 70 42.62 -31.39 12.62
N ALA A 71 41.50 -32.03 12.25
CA ALA A 71 40.88 -32.22 10.92
C ALA A 71 41.76 -32.87 9.83
N LYS A 72 41.53 -34.17 9.58
CA LYS A 72 42.03 -34.88 8.40
C LYS A 72 41.09 -34.61 7.22
N TRP A 73 41.54 -33.87 6.23
CA TRP A 73 40.80 -33.66 4.98
C TRP A 73 41.23 -34.70 3.95
N THR A 74 40.28 -35.49 3.45
CA THR A 74 40.52 -36.44 2.36
C THR A 74 39.87 -35.89 1.10
N PHE A 75 40.66 -35.75 0.04
CA PHE A 75 40.22 -35.20 -1.23
C PHE A 75 40.08 -36.35 -2.24
N THR A 76 38.88 -36.57 -2.77
CA THR A 76 38.61 -37.62 -3.76
C THR A 76 38.17 -36.99 -5.07
N ARG A 77 38.86 -37.34 -6.16
CA ARG A 77 38.48 -36.92 -7.51
C ARG A 77 37.11 -37.53 -7.85
N LEU A 78 36.13 -36.68 -8.16
CA LEU A 78 34.86 -37.13 -8.73
C LEU A 78 35.10 -37.60 -10.17
N ASN A 79 35.09 -38.92 -10.38
CA ASN A 79 35.12 -39.56 -11.70
C ASN A 79 33.70 -39.72 -12.27
N SER A 80 32.91 -38.66 -12.27
CA SER A 80 31.59 -38.64 -12.91
C SER A 80 31.60 -37.67 -14.08
N SER A 81 30.91 -38.02 -15.17
CA SER A 81 30.62 -37.15 -16.31
C SER A 81 29.57 -36.06 -15.98
N ILE A 82 29.23 -35.91 -14.70
CA ILE A 82 28.19 -35.01 -14.23
C ILE A 82 28.75 -33.59 -14.18
N THR A 83 28.22 -32.74 -15.05
CA THR A 83 28.52 -31.32 -15.04
C THR A 83 27.35 -30.58 -14.41
N PHE A 84 27.59 -29.78 -13.38
CA PHE A 84 26.58 -28.85 -12.88
C PHE A 84 27.18 -27.47 -12.65
N HIS A 85 26.38 -26.47 -12.97
CA HIS A 85 26.67 -25.05 -12.80
C HIS A 85 25.41 -24.41 -12.24
N GLY A 86 25.55 -23.48 -11.31
CA GLY A 86 24.40 -22.78 -10.76
C GLY A 86 24.78 -21.55 -9.97
N THR A 87 23.77 -20.93 -9.38
CA THR A 87 23.92 -19.77 -8.51
C THR A 87 23.23 -19.99 -7.18
N GLY A 88 23.88 -19.57 -6.11
CA GLY A 88 23.32 -19.51 -4.77
C GLY A 88 23.28 -18.07 -4.27
N SER A 89 22.42 -17.83 -3.28
CA SER A 89 22.33 -16.54 -2.59
C SER A 89 23.00 -16.62 -1.24
N HIS A 90 23.82 -15.64 -0.90
CA HIS A 90 24.30 -15.41 0.45
C HIS A 90 23.43 -14.34 1.14
N GLN A 91 23.11 -13.26 0.45
CA GLN A 91 22.33 -12.14 1.00
C GLN A 91 21.33 -11.64 -0.05
N THR A 92 20.04 -11.80 0.27
CA THR A 92 18.93 -11.43 -0.63
C THR A 92 17.74 -10.90 0.15
N LYS A 93 16.96 -10.04 -0.49
CA LYS A 93 15.68 -9.54 -0.02
C LYS A 93 14.78 -9.36 -1.24
N HIS A 94 13.49 -9.71 -1.15
CA HIS A 94 12.56 -9.60 -2.29
C HIS A 94 11.66 -8.36 -2.20
N SER A 95 11.68 -7.67 -1.06
CA SER A 95 10.87 -6.49 -0.78
C SER A 95 11.69 -5.43 -0.05
N ILE A 96 11.68 -4.20 -0.53
CA ILE A 96 12.40 -3.04 0.03
C ILE A 96 11.52 -1.79 -0.02
N LEU A 97 11.85 -0.77 0.78
CA LEU A 97 11.17 0.52 0.75
C LEU A 97 11.99 1.58 -0.03
N PRO A 98 11.35 2.62 -0.58
CA PRO A 98 12.04 3.70 -1.29
C PRO A 98 13.15 4.33 -0.44
N GLY A 99 14.36 4.50 -0.98
CA GLY A 99 15.51 5.03 -0.26
C GLY A 99 16.27 4.01 0.61
N GLU A 100 15.76 2.77 0.77
CA GLU A 100 16.57 1.71 1.37
C GLU A 100 17.75 1.33 0.45
N ASN A 101 18.91 1.07 1.07
CA ASN A 101 20.06 0.49 0.41
C ASN A 101 20.23 -0.98 0.83
N PHE A 102 20.59 -1.85 -0.11
CA PHE A 102 20.81 -3.26 0.16
C PHE A 102 21.94 -3.84 -0.69
N GLN A 103 22.87 -4.54 -0.05
CA GLN A 103 23.91 -5.28 -0.74
C GLN A 103 23.41 -6.68 -1.08
N TYR A 104 23.19 -6.95 -2.37
CA TYR A 104 22.93 -8.30 -2.85
C TYR A 104 24.25 -9.04 -3.00
N ILE A 105 24.28 -10.28 -2.49
CA ILE A 105 25.44 -11.15 -2.60
C ILE A 105 24.97 -12.51 -3.09
N TYR A 106 25.31 -12.81 -4.34
CA TYR A 106 25.14 -14.10 -4.98
C TYR A 106 26.51 -14.69 -5.28
N TYR A 107 26.58 -16.01 -5.27
CA TYR A 107 27.75 -16.76 -5.66
C TYR A 107 27.41 -17.77 -6.76
N MET A 108 28.41 -18.10 -7.57
CA MET A 108 28.32 -19.16 -8.57
C MET A 108 28.97 -20.42 -8.00
N TYR A 109 28.39 -21.57 -8.32
CA TYR A 109 29.03 -22.87 -8.07
C TYR A 109 29.11 -23.66 -9.37
N SER A 110 30.21 -24.38 -9.56
CA SER A 110 30.46 -25.18 -10.75
C SER A 110 31.32 -26.40 -10.43
N THR A 111 31.08 -27.52 -11.14
CA THR A 111 32.01 -28.66 -11.19
C THR A 111 33.16 -28.48 -12.18
N LYS A 112 33.13 -27.43 -13.01
CA LYS A 112 34.24 -27.04 -13.89
C LYS A 112 35.07 -25.96 -13.22
N ILE A 113 36.37 -26.16 -13.21
CA ILE A 113 37.30 -25.22 -12.61
C ILE A 113 37.49 -24.02 -13.55
N GLU A 114 37.76 -22.83 -13.00
CA GLU A 114 37.90 -21.55 -13.71
C GLU A 114 36.61 -21.03 -14.37
N VAL A 115 35.46 -21.68 -14.14
CA VAL A 115 34.15 -21.21 -14.64
C VAL A 115 33.44 -20.27 -13.66
N ASN A 116 33.95 -20.14 -12.43
CA ASN A 116 33.39 -19.23 -11.42
C ASN A 116 33.83 -17.78 -11.73
N GLY A 117 33.09 -17.10 -12.60
CA GLY A 117 33.23 -15.67 -12.83
C GLY A 117 32.56 -14.84 -11.72
N PRO A 118 32.97 -13.57 -11.52
CA PRO A 118 32.25 -12.67 -10.65
C PRO A 118 30.83 -12.47 -11.18
N ILE A 119 29.83 -12.64 -10.32
CA ILE A 119 28.46 -12.25 -10.66
C ILE A 119 28.41 -10.72 -10.67
N THR A 120 28.01 -10.15 -11.80
CA THR A 120 27.74 -8.73 -11.90
C THR A 120 26.24 -8.48 -11.91
N TYR A 121 25.84 -7.29 -11.46
CA TYR A 121 24.44 -6.97 -11.22
C TYR A 121 23.96 -5.86 -12.15
N ALA A 122 22.68 -5.93 -12.52
CA ALA A 122 21.97 -4.87 -13.22
C ALA A 122 20.50 -4.89 -12.82
N VAL A 123 19.78 -3.80 -13.10
CA VAL A 123 18.32 -3.70 -12.94
C VAL A 123 17.65 -3.41 -14.26
N SER A 124 16.47 -3.99 -14.48
CA SER A 124 15.64 -3.72 -15.66
C SER A 124 14.15 -3.74 -15.34
N GLN A 125 13.33 -3.27 -16.27
CA GLN A 125 11.88 -3.43 -16.20
C GLN A 125 11.51 -4.92 -16.17
N VAL A 126 10.43 -5.25 -15.46
CA VAL A 126 9.89 -6.62 -15.47
C VAL A 126 9.43 -6.96 -16.89
N GLY A 127 9.85 -8.10 -17.41
CA GLY A 127 9.50 -8.54 -18.77
C GLY A 127 10.39 -7.97 -19.88
N SER A 128 11.36 -7.11 -19.56
CA SER A 128 12.15 -6.38 -20.55
C SER A 128 13.61 -6.21 -20.13
N SER A 129 14.49 -6.01 -21.11
CA SER A 129 15.89 -5.62 -20.87
C SER A 129 16.09 -4.11 -20.71
N ALA A 130 15.04 -3.30 -20.90
CA ALA A 130 15.09 -1.86 -20.74
C ALA A 130 15.38 -1.45 -19.29
N SER A 131 16.08 -0.33 -19.11
CA SER A 131 16.37 0.23 -17.79
C SER A 131 15.08 0.55 -17.03
N THR A 132 15.14 0.43 -15.70
CA THR A 132 14.06 0.83 -14.79
C THR A 132 14.46 2.10 -14.04
N ASP A 133 13.46 2.89 -13.64
CA ASP A 133 13.61 4.05 -12.75
C ASP A 133 13.14 3.75 -11.31
N VAL A 134 12.81 2.49 -11.03
CA VAL A 134 12.35 2.01 -9.71
C VAL A 134 13.51 1.83 -8.73
N ALA A 135 14.71 1.51 -9.23
CA ALA A 135 15.91 1.27 -8.44
C ALA A 135 17.18 1.51 -9.28
N SER A 136 18.32 1.67 -8.62
CA SER A 136 19.66 1.64 -9.23
C SER A 136 20.53 0.58 -8.54
N ILE A 137 21.52 0.03 -9.25
CA ILE A 137 22.45 -0.94 -8.68
C ILE A 137 23.86 -0.77 -9.25
N THR A 138 24.88 -0.96 -8.42
CA THR A 138 26.26 -1.06 -8.88
C THR A 138 26.55 -2.44 -9.46
N SER A 139 27.61 -2.57 -10.27
CA SER A 139 28.06 -3.88 -10.78
C SER A 139 28.49 -4.86 -9.68
N SER A 140 28.76 -4.37 -8.46
CA SER A 140 29.09 -5.16 -7.27
C SER A 140 27.87 -5.58 -6.43
N GLY A 141 26.66 -5.14 -6.79
CA GLY A 141 25.42 -5.57 -6.13
C GLY A 141 24.88 -4.62 -5.06
N TYR A 142 25.44 -3.42 -4.92
CA TYR A 142 24.91 -2.41 -4.01
C TYR A 142 23.73 -1.69 -4.65
N LEU A 143 22.54 -1.93 -4.14
CA LEU A 143 21.28 -1.42 -4.68
C LEU A 143 20.74 -0.25 -3.85
N THR A 144 20.16 0.75 -4.53
CA THR A 144 19.34 1.81 -3.95
C THR A 144 17.93 1.75 -4.53
N ALA A 145 16.91 1.63 -3.68
CA ALA A 145 15.51 1.75 -4.09
C ALA A 145 15.13 3.22 -4.31
N LEU A 146 14.39 3.55 -5.36
CA LEU A 146 14.07 4.94 -5.71
C LEU A 146 12.59 5.26 -5.51
N LYS A 147 11.69 4.43 -6.04
CA LYS A 147 10.24 4.65 -5.93
C LYS A 147 9.47 3.33 -5.93
N PRO A 148 8.21 3.32 -5.45
CA PRO A 148 7.39 2.11 -5.45
C PRO A 148 7.24 1.52 -6.85
N GLY A 149 7.32 0.20 -6.96
CA GLY A 149 7.27 -0.51 -8.23
C GLY A 149 7.92 -1.88 -8.17
N LYS A 150 7.96 -2.56 -9.32
CA LYS A 150 8.66 -3.85 -9.47
C LYS A 150 9.76 -3.72 -10.51
N PHE A 151 10.85 -4.44 -10.30
CA PHE A 151 11.94 -4.53 -11.27
C PHE A 151 12.55 -5.92 -11.27
N TRP A 152 13.29 -6.25 -12.33
CA TRP A 152 14.16 -7.41 -12.38
C TRP A 152 15.56 -7.05 -11.89
N LEU A 153 16.00 -7.72 -10.82
CA LEU A 153 17.41 -7.84 -10.48
C LEU A 153 18.03 -8.89 -11.42
N ARG A 154 18.97 -8.46 -12.25
CA ARG A 154 19.67 -9.31 -13.22
C ARG A 154 21.03 -9.71 -12.66
N LEU A 155 21.25 -11.01 -12.56
CA LEU A 155 22.54 -11.60 -12.24
C LEU A 155 23.20 -11.99 -13.58
N LYS A 156 24.20 -11.21 -13.97
CA LYS A 156 25.02 -11.47 -15.16
C LYS A 156 26.14 -12.41 -14.77
N ILE A 157 26.15 -13.58 -15.37
CA ILE A 157 27.03 -14.68 -15.01
C ILE A 157 27.79 -15.11 -16.25
N THR A 158 29.11 -14.93 -16.25
CA THR A 158 29.94 -15.34 -17.39
C THR A 158 29.79 -16.84 -17.65
N GLY A 159 29.47 -17.21 -18.90
CA GLY A 159 29.33 -18.61 -19.30
C GLY A 159 27.99 -19.26 -18.94
N LEU A 160 27.04 -18.53 -18.35
CA LEU A 160 25.66 -18.96 -18.14
C LEU A 160 24.66 -17.92 -18.67
N ASN A 161 23.41 -18.32 -18.82
CA ASN A 161 22.32 -17.38 -19.06
C ASN A 161 22.11 -16.50 -17.82
N ASP A 162 21.78 -15.23 -18.07
CA ASP A 162 21.37 -14.29 -17.03
C ASP A 162 20.24 -14.90 -16.19
N ARG A 163 20.34 -14.74 -14.86
CA ARG A 163 19.24 -15.05 -13.95
C ARG A 163 18.52 -13.76 -13.58
N VAL A 164 17.20 -13.77 -13.63
CA VAL A 164 16.36 -12.65 -13.22
C VAL A 164 15.58 -12.97 -11.96
N ILE A 165 15.49 -12.00 -11.07
CA ILE A 165 14.76 -12.10 -9.81
C ILE A 165 13.85 -10.88 -9.71
N VAL A 166 12.56 -11.10 -9.47
CA VAL A 166 11.63 -9.98 -9.27
C VAL A 166 11.83 -9.43 -7.86
N ILE A 167 12.10 -8.14 -7.78
CA ILE A 167 12.17 -7.37 -6.54
C ILE A 167 11.06 -6.34 -6.54
N THR A 168 10.42 -6.16 -5.39
CA THR A 168 9.38 -5.15 -5.19
C THR A 168 9.91 -4.04 -4.31
N VAL A 169 9.83 -2.79 -4.80
CA VAL A 169 9.87 -1.60 -3.94
C VAL A 169 8.44 -1.35 -3.48
N GLU A 170 8.15 -1.60 -2.21
CA GLU A 170 6.81 -1.45 -1.64
C GLU A 170 6.41 0.02 -1.53
N LYS A 171 5.11 0.28 -1.53
CA LYS A 171 4.59 1.59 -1.12
C LYS A 171 4.77 1.73 0.39
N PRO A 172 5.34 2.84 0.89
CA PRO A 172 5.37 3.11 2.32
C PRO A 172 3.95 3.13 2.92
N PHE A 173 3.87 2.83 4.20
CA PHE A 173 2.65 3.09 4.97
C PHE A 173 2.50 4.61 5.17
N GLU A 174 1.42 5.19 4.67
CA GLU A 174 1.14 6.61 4.79
C GLU A 174 -0.28 6.84 5.29
N GLY A 175 -0.52 7.93 5.99
CA GLY A 175 -1.85 8.27 6.50
C GLY A 175 -2.12 7.72 7.89
N ASN A 176 -3.39 7.73 8.29
CA ASN A 176 -3.85 7.42 9.63
C ASN A 176 -4.17 5.94 9.79
N PHE A 177 -3.77 5.38 10.93
CA PHE A 177 -3.95 3.97 11.27
C PHE A 177 -4.44 3.83 12.71
N PHE A 178 -5.23 2.80 12.93
CA PHE A 178 -5.44 2.22 14.24
C PHE A 178 -4.36 1.16 14.45
N ILE A 179 -3.56 1.32 15.49
CA ILE A 179 -2.52 0.36 15.86
C ILE A 179 -3.12 -0.54 16.92
N GLN A 180 -3.56 -1.74 16.53
CA GLN A 180 -4.24 -2.64 17.46
C GLN A 180 -3.25 -3.41 18.33
N CYS A 181 -3.62 -3.53 19.59
CA CYS A 181 -2.97 -4.32 20.62
C CYS A 181 -2.95 -5.80 20.24
N TYR A 182 -2.04 -6.58 20.86
CA TYR A 182 -1.78 -7.94 20.38
C TYR A 182 -3.01 -8.86 20.45
N ASN A 183 -3.90 -8.61 21.42
CA ASN A 183 -5.16 -9.33 21.64
C ASN A 183 -6.30 -8.88 20.70
N ARG A 184 -6.08 -7.81 19.91
CA ARG A 184 -7.04 -7.17 19.01
C ARG A 184 -8.29 -6.58 19.68
N VAL A 185 -8.30 -6.50 21.01
CA VAL A 185 -9.39 -5.92 21.80
C VAL A 185 -9.20 -4.41 21.94
N GLY A 186 -7.95 -3.98 22.15
CA GLY A 186 -7.60 -2.57 22.26
C GLY A 186 -6.86 -1.98 21.05
N VAL A 187 -6.66 -0.67 21.10
CA VAL A 187 -5.82 0.12 20.21
C VAL A 187 -4.90 1.02 21.03
N TRP A 188 -3.79 1.45 20.44
CA TRP A 188 -3.00 2.52 21.02
C TRP A 188 -3.86 3.76 21.20
N ASP A 189 -3.85 4.28 22.42
CA ASP A 189 -4.54 5.51 22.80
C ASP A 189 -3.67 6.30 23.78
N THR A 190 -4.14 7.50 24.11
CA THR A 190 -3.62 8.29 25.23
C THR A 190 -4.78 8.98 25.94
N ASP A 191 -4.74 9.02 27.28
CA ASP A 191 -5.70 9.77 28.10
C ASP A 191 -5.81 11.25 27.72
N THR A 192 -4.68 11.89 27.39
CA THR A 192 -4.63 13.31 27.01
C THR A 192 -3.85 13.56 25.73
N THR A 193 -3.89 14.80 25.24
CA THR A 193 -3.10 15.26 24.09
C THR A 193 -1.82 15.98 24.49
N ALA A 194 -1.41 15.89 25.77
CA ALA A 194 -0.26 16.60 26.29
C ALA A 194 1.08 15.93 25.91
N SER A 195 2.16 16.73 25.88
CA SER A 195 3.49 16.16 25.71
C SER A 195 3.90 15.40 26.98
N GLY A 196 4.55 14.24 26.80
CA GLY A 196 4.97 13.35 27.88
C GLY A 196 3.92 12.32 28.27
N GLU A 197 2.72 12.38 27.69
CA GLU A 197 1.65 11.41 27.93
C GLU A 197 2.10 10.00 27.56
N GLU A 198 1.73 9.03 28.39
CA GLU A 198 1.98 7.62 28.12
C GLU A 198 1.03 7.13 27.04
N ILE A 199 1.56 6.26 26.18
CA ILE A 199 0.74 5.57 25.20
C ILE A 199 0.35 4.26 25.85
N GLU A 200 -0.92 3.90 25.77
CA GLU A 200 -1.48 2.71 26.38
C GLU A 200 -2.33 1.92 25.39
N CYS A 201 -2.70 0.72 25.78
CA CYS A 201 -3.60 -0.14 25.04
C CYS A 201 -5.01 -0.06 25.64
N GLN A 202 -5.87 0.75 25.03
CA GLN A 202 -7.22 1.04 25.53
C GLN A 202 -8.31 0.36 24.69
N GLU A 203 -9.46 0.05 25.30
CA GLU A 203 -10.64 -0.43 24.59
C GLU A 203 -11.12 0.58 23.53
N ILE A 204 -11.50 0.06 22.37
CA ILE A 204 -11.84 0.89 21.21
C ILE A 204 -13.20 1.59 21.29
N ASN A 205 -13.92 1.48 22.39
CA ASN A 205 -15.22 2.11 22.61
C ASN A 205 -15.09 3.51 23.25
N GLU A 206 -13.95 3.84 23.84
CA GLU A 206 -13.71 5.12 24.53
C GLU A 206 -13.28 6.25 23.56
N LYS A 207 -12.59 5.89 22.46
CA LYS A 207 -12.42 6.62 21.17
C LYS A 207 -12.13 8.13 21.18
N VAL A 208 -10.95 8.59 21.62
CA VAL A 208 -10.57 10.00 21.39
C VAL A 208 -9.17 10.24 20.81
N ASN A 209 -8.14 9.49 21.19
CA ASN A 209 -6.76 9.78 20.76
C ASN A 209 -6.04 8.59 20.09
N CYS A 210 -6.82 7.72 19.44
CA CYS A 210 -6.37 6.42 18.94
C CYS A 210 -5.95 6.37 17.46
N LEU A 211 -5.88 7.52 16.80
CA LEU A 211 -5.42 7.64 15.42
C LEU A 211 -3.96 8.05 15.33
N TRP A 212 -3.19 7.22 14.62
CA TRP A 212 -1.76 7.36 14.48
C TRP A 212 -1.38 7.51 13.01
N ARG A 213 -0.86 8.67 12.66
CA ARG A 213 -0.37 8.98 11.32
C ARG A 213 1.03 8.42 11.13
N LEU A 214 1.18 7.52 10.18
CA LEU A 214 2.49 7.02 9.74
C LEU A 214 3.03 7.98 8.68
N GLU A 215 4.19 8.57 8.96
CA GLU A 215 4.86 9.52 8.08
C GLU A 215 6.22 8.96 7.66
N TYR A 216 6.30 8.48 6.42
CA TYR A 216 7.55 7.95 5.89
C TYR A 216 8.62 9.04 5.82
N GLN A 217 9.81 8.74 6.33
CA GLN A 217 10.93 9.67 6.32
C GLN A 217 11.93 9.27 5.23
N ASN A 218 12.73 8.24 5.50
CA ASN A 218 13.69 7.66 4.55
C ASN A 218 14.25 6.35 5.11
N ASN A 219 14.86 5.52 4.25
CA ASN A 219 15.59 4.31 4.59
C ASN A 219 14.79 3.33 5.49
N GLY A 220 13.49 3.18 5.21
CA GLY A 220 12.60 2.28 5.92
C GLY A 220 12.10 2.78 7.29
N TYR A 221 12.39 4.04 7.66
CA TYR A 221 11.96 4.62 8.93
C TYR A 221 10.77 5.57 8.78
N TYR A 222 9.92 5.55 9.80
CA TYR A 222 8.71 6.35 9.94
C TYR A 222 8.79 7.19 11.21
N ALA A 223 8.22 8.38 11.14
CA ALA A 223 7.71 9.06 12.33
C ALA A 223 6.24 8.66 12.51
N ILE A 224 5.81 8.45 13.75
CA ILE A 224 4.43 8.07 14.07
C ILE A 224 3.84 9.21 14.88
N ARG A 225 2.88 9.94 14.30
CA ARG A 225 2.27 11.13 14.89
C ARG A 225 0.88 10.79 15.40
N GLN A 226 0.53 11.15 16.62
CA GLN A 226 -0.87 11.09 17.02
C GLN A 226 -1.63 12.22 16.32
N ASP A 227 -2.76 11.88 15.69
CA ASP A 227 -3.43 12.82 14.79
C ASP A 227 -4.05 14.02 15.53
N SER A 228 -4.60 13.80 16.72
CA SER A 228 -5.27 14.82 17.54
C SER A 228 -4.29 15.82 18.19
N SER A 229 -3.18 15.35 18.76
CA SER A 229 -2.19 16.21 19.42
C SER A 229 -1.14 16.78 18.48
N GLY A 230 -0.84 16.08 17.37
CA GLY A 230 0.28 16.38 16.50
C GLY A 230 1.65 16.03 17.08
N TYR A 231 1.71 15.43 18.27
CA TYR A 231 2.93 14.89 18.88
C TYR A 231 3.28 13.52 18.32
N TYR A 232 4.53 13.11 18.53
CA TYR A 232 5.10 11.91 17.94
C TYR A 232 5.47 10.88 19.00
N VAL A 233 5.30 9.60 18.66
CA VAL A 233 5.77 8.48 19.45
C VAL A 233 7.27 8.61 19.66
N THR A 234 7.67 8.81 20.92
CA THR A 234 9.04 9.09 21.33
C THR A 234 9.47 8.09 22.39
N SER A 235 10.61 7.41 22.16
CA SER A 235 11.20 6.52 23.16
C SER A 235 11.79 7.33 24.31
N THR A 236 11.32 7.07 25.53
CA THR A 236 11.75 7.77 26.76
C THR A 236 11.94 6.75 27.88
N ASN A 237 13.18 6.49 28.29
CA ASN A 237 13.52 5.64 29.46
C ASN A 237 12.78 4.28 29.53
N GLY A 238 12.59 3.62 28.38
CA GLY A 238 11.90 2.32 28.32
C GLY A 238 10.39 2.41 28.09
N ALA A 239 9.81 3.60 28.00
CA ALA A 239 8.42 3.85 27.62
C ALA A 239 8.32 4.46 26.21
N ALA A 240 7.15 4.34 25.59
CA ALA A 240 6.74 5.12 24.42
C ALA A 240 5.78 6.22 24.89
N LYS A 241 6.13 7.47 24.62
CA LYS A 241 5.36 8.65 25.07
C LYS A 241 5.15 9.63 23.94
N LEU A 242 4.18 10.54 24.10
CA LEU A 242 4.02 11.69 23.20
C LEU A 242 5.19 12.67 23.36
N GLY A 243 5.82 13.05 22.26
CA GLY A 243 6.91 14.02 22.24
C GLY A 243 6.81 15.01 21.09
N ALA A 244 7.19 16.26 21.35
CA ALA A 244 7.28 17.29 20.32
C ALA A 244 8.32 16.94 19.25
N LYS A 245 8.03 17.30 18.00
CA LYS A 245 9.04 17.24 16.94
C LYS A 245 10.19 18.17 17.30
N ALA A 246 11.42 17.65 17.32
CA ALA A 246 12.58 18.48 17.62
C ALA A 246 12.82 19.52 16.51
N SER A 247 13.35 20.68 16.89
CA SER A 247 13.55 21.83 16.00
C SER A 247 14.46 21.55 14.80
N GLY A 248 15.42 20.63 14.95
CA GLY A 248 16.33 20.18 13.90
C GLY A 248 15.81 19.02 13.04
N GLY A 249 14.54 18.62 13.21
CA GLY A 249 13.97 17.41 12.59
C GLY A 249 13.85 16.24 13.57
N PHE A 250 13.40 15.08 13.08
CA PHE A 250 13.17 13.91 13.94
C PHE A 250 14.47 13.36 14.51
N THR A 251 14.47 13.10 15.82
CA THR A 251 15.58 12.40 16.49
C THR A 251 15.49 10.89 16.26
N ASN A 252 16.57 10.15 16.50
CA ASN A 252 16.54 8.67 16.43
C ASN A 252 15.53 8.05 17.43
N TYR A 253 15.17 8.74 18.51
CA TYR A 253 14.16 8.28 19.47
C TYR A 253 12.72 8.42 18.95
N GLN A 254 12.52 9.16 17.85
CA GLN A 254 11.24 9.42 17.21
C GLN A 254 11.07 8.69 15.87
N LEU A 255 12.04 7.82 15.53
CA LEU A 255 12.09 7.14 14.25
C LEU A 255 12.00 5.63 14.45
N TRP A 256 11.09 5.03 13.70
CA TRP A 256 10.65 3.65 13.90
C TRP A 256 10.68 2.87 12.59
N LYS A 257 11.23 1.66 12.62
CA LYS A 257 11.22 0.74 11.48
C LYS A 257 10.08 -0.26 11.65
N LEU A 258 9.24 -0.39 10.63
CA LEU A 258 8.17 -1.39 10.59
C LEU A 258 8.72 -2.68 9.98
N ILE A 259 8.68 -3.77 10.73
CA ILE A 259 9.18 -5.08 10.30
C ILE A 259 8.00 -6.03 10.20
N LYS A 260 7.54 -6.25 8.96
CA LYS A 260 6.49 -7.20 8.64
C LYS A 260 6.87 -8.61 9.08
N GLN A 261 5.92 -9.31 9.68
CA GLN A 261 6.02 -10.71 10.09
C GLN A 261 5.21 -11.58 9.13
N ASP A 262 5.46 -12.89 9.13
CA ASP A 262 4.79 -13.84 8.23
C ASP A 262 3.27 -13.94 8.46
N ASP A 263 2.81 -13.64 9.68
CA ASP A 263 1.39 -13.62 10.07
C ASP A 263 0.67 -12.30 9.72
N GLY A 264 1.34 -11.39 9.02
CA GLY A 264 0.80 -10.09 8.62
C GLY A 264 0.90 -9.01 9.70
N THR A 265 1.36 -9.33 10.92
CA THR A 265 1.64 -8.33 11.95
C THR A 265 2.95 -7.59 11.68
N HIS A 266 3.21 -6.53 12.46
CA HIS A 266 4.44 -5.77 12.39
C HIS A 266 5.11 -5.70 13.76
N LYS A 267 6.43 -5.85 13.79
CA LYS A 267 7.25 -5.34 14.89
C LYS A 267 7.65 -3.91 14.58
N ILE A 268 7.63 -3.03 15.59
CA ILE A 268 8.02 -1.63 15.44
C ILE A 268 9.34 -1.43 16.20
N GLN A 269 10.43 -1.27 15.47
CA GLN A 269 11.80 -1.25 16.01
C GLN A 269 12.31 0.18 16.14
N SER A 270 12.98 0.50 17.24
CA SER A 270 13.58 1.82 17.45
C SER A 270 14.79 2.05 16.56
N LYS A 271 14.93 3.25 15.99
CA LYS A 271 16.17 3.68 15.33
C LYS A 271 17.28 4.00 16.33
N ALA A 272 16.94 4.51 17.52
CA ALA A 272 17.93 4.81 18.56
C ALA A 272 18.66 3.55 19.05
N ASN A 273 17.98 2.40 19.06
CA ASN A 273 18.58 1.11 19.37
C ASN A 273 17.84 -0.03 18.66
N PHE A 274 18.49 -0.70 17.71
CA PHE A 274 17.88 -1.76 16.90
C PHE A 274 17.57 -3.05 17.69
N TYR A 275 18.04 -3.19 18.93
CA TYR A 275 17.63 -4.30 19.79
C TYR A 275 16.27 -4.07 20.47
N TYR A 276 15.74 -2.84 20.41
CA TYR A 276 14.53 -2.45 21.13
C TYR A 276 13.33 -2.31 20.20
N TYR A 277 12.18 -2.79 20.67
CA TYR A 277 10.92 -2.80 19.96
C TYR A 277 9.82 -2.19 20.83
N ILE A 278 8.85 -1.57 20.18
CA ILE A 278 7.59 -1.22 20.84
C ILE A 278 6.92 -2.51 21.32
N THR A 279 6.61 -2.55 22.61
CA THR A 279 6.16 -3.73 23.33
C THR A 279 5.03 -3.35 24.26
N GLU A 280 3.90 -4.04 24.18
CA GLU A 280 2.84 -3.88 25.16
C GLU A 280 3.29 -4.40 26.53
N GLU A 281 3.01 -3.64 27.59
CA GLU A 281 3.20 -4.10 28.96
C GLU A 281 2.39 -5.38 29.22
N ASN A 282 2.85 -6.20 30.15
CA ASN A 282 2.09 -7.36 30.58
C ASN A 282 0.94 -6.91 31.50
N GLY A 283 -0.24 -6.72 30.94
CA GLY A 283 -1.44 -6.36 31.70
C GLY A 283 -2.68 -7.15 31.29
N ASN A 284 -3.67 -7.15 32.19
CA ASN A 284 -5.00 -7.66 31.89
C ASN A 284 -5.87 -6.48 31.45
N HIS A 285 -6.18 -6.41 30.15
CA HIS A 285 -7.00 -5.36 29.52
C HIS A 285 -8.37 -5.16 30.19
N ASN A 286 -8.89 -6.15 30.93
CA ASN A 286 -10.16 -6.00 31.65
C ASN A 286 -10.03 -5.22 32.99
N ARG A 287 -8.82 -4.80 33.36
CA ARG A 287 -8.53 -4.20 34.69
C ARG A 287 -7.61 -3.01 34.64
N ILE A 288 -6.73 -2.97 33.64
CA ILE A 288 -5.76 -1.92 33.40
C ILE A 288 -5.58 -1.78 31.89
N ASP A 289 -5.24 -0.57 31.47
CA ASP A 289 -4.86 -0.26 30.10
C ASP A 289 -3.33 -0.39 30.04
N PRO A 290 -2.79 -1.45 29.40
CA PRO A 290 -1.37 -1.71 29.52
C PRO A 290 -0.53 -0.66 28.79
N ASP A 291 0.49 -0.15 29.46
CA ASP A 291 1.41 0.82 28.88
C ASP A 291 2.14 0.26 27.65
N ILE A 292 2.50 1.16 26.75
CA ILE A 292 3.36 0.86 25.60
C ILE A 292 4.80 1.16 25.96
N LEU A 293 5.60 0.11 26.01
CA LEU A 293 7.00 0.12 26.37
C LEU A 293 7.91 0.11 25.13
N VAL A 294 9.17 0.46 25.35
CA VAL A 294 10.27 0.26 24.39
C VAL A 294 11.26 -0.69 25.03
N SER A 295 11.29 -1.94 24.57
CA SER A 295 12.01 -3.01 25.24
C SER A 295 12.72 -3.95 24.28
N ASN A 296 13.85 -4.51 24.72
CA ASN A 296 14.56 -5.61 24.07
C ASN A 296 14.17 -6.99 24.63
N ALA A 297 13.31 -7.03 25.66
CA ALA A 297 12.82 -8.28 26.22
C ALA A 297 11.97 -9.03 25.19
N SER A 298 12.16 -10.34 25.09
CA SER A 298 11.32 -11.18 24.23
C SER A 298 9.92 -11.29 24.82
N ALA A 299 8.97 -10.53 24.27
CA ALA A 299 7.59 -10.47 24.77
C ALA A 299 6.58 -11.22 23.89
N GLY A 300 7.06 -12.01 22.93
CA GLY A 300 6.20 -12.83 22.07
C GLY A 300 5.23 -12.00 21.24
N THR A 301 3.93 -12.28 21.36
CA THR A 301 2.86 -11.56 20.62
C THR A 301 2.70 -10.12 21.06
N ARG A 302 3.11 -9.73 22.28
CA ARG A 302 3.04 -8.33 22.77
C ARG A 302 3.95 -7.35 22.02
N GLN A 303 4.81 -7.85 21.12
CA GLN A 303 5.62 -7.04 20.20
C GLN A 303 5.07 -7.01 18.78
N LYS A 304 3.91 -7.63 18.55
CA LYS A 304 3.28 -7.77 17.24
C LYS A 304 2.05 -6.88 17.19
N TRP A 305 2.05 -5.95 16.24
CA TRP A 305 1.02 -4.93 16.08
C TRP A 305 0.26 -5.13 14.77
N TYR A 306 -1.05 -4.94 14.82
CA TYR A 306 -1.88 -4.89 13.60
C TYR A 306 -2.07 -3.43 13.20
N LEU A 307 -1.62 -3.08 12.00
CA LEU A 307 -1.77 -1.75 11.44
C LEU A 307 -3.03 -1.74 10.57
N LYS A 308 -4.12 -1.16 11.06
CA LYS A 308 -5.38 -1.04 10.31
C LYS A 308 -5.53 0.38 9.78
N PRO A 309 -5.49 0.61 8.45
CA PRO A 309 -5.64 1.94 7.90
C PRO A 309 -7.04 2.50 8.15
N LEU A 310 -7.11 3.79 8.50
CA LEU A 310 -8.35 4.57 8.48
C LEU A 310 -8.87 4.58 7.04
N THR A 311 -9.91 3.80 6.77
CA THR A 311 -10.41 3.56 5.42
C THR A 311 -11.86 4.03 5.31
N LEU A 312 -12.09 4.95 4.38
CA LEU A 312 -13.42 5.40 4.00
C LEU A 312 -13.88 4.60 2.77
N ARG A 313 -14.98 3.87 2.93
CA ARG A 313 -15.61 3.17 1.80
C ARG A 313 -16.47 4.14 1.00
N VAL A 314 -16.39 4.07 -0.31
CA VAL A 314 -17.23 4.86 -1.23
C VAL A 314 -17.89 3.94 -2.23
N TYR A 315 -19.21 3.98 -2.31
CA TYR A 315 -19.96 3.42 -3.42
C TYR A 315 -20.18 4.51 -4.46
N ALA A 316 -19.49 4.39 -5.59
CA ALA A 316 -19.60 5.29 -6.73
C ALA A 316 -20.56 4.68 -7.76
N TYR A 317 -21.82 5.11 -7.70
CA TYR A 317 -22.83 4.74 -8.67
C TYR A 317 -22.78 5.68 -9.86
N TYR A 318 -22.91 5.17 -11.07
CA TYR A 318 -23.04 6.00 -12.26
C TYR A 318 -24.10 5.46 -13.22
N ASP A 319 -24.77 6.37 -13.92
CA ASP A 319 -25.80 6.02 -14.88
C ASP A 319 -25.32 6.10 -16.33
N LYS A 320 -26.12 5.56 -17.25
CA LYS A 320 -25.78 5.50 -18.67
C LYS A 320 -25.53 6.88 -19.28
N PRO A 321 -26.29 7.94 -18.95
CA PRO A 321 -25.97 9.28 -19.44
C PRO A 321 -24.65 9.83 -18.90
N PHE A 322 -24.28 9.55 -17.65
CA PHE A 322 -22.96 9.92 -17.14
C PHE A 322 -21.85 9.24 -17.94
N ASP A 323 -21.97 7.92 -18.16
CA ASP A 323 -21.00 7.15 -18.93
C ASP A 323 -20.90 7.65 -20.39
N SER A 324 -22.03 7.99 -21.01
CA SER A 324 -22.07 8.51 -22.38
C SER A 324 -21.50 9.93 -22.48
N HIS A 325 -21.65 10.74 -21.44
CA HIS A 325 -21.21 12.14 -21.42
C HIS A 325 -19.74 12.28 -21.02
N VAL A 326 -19.33 11.61 -19.95
CA VAL A 326 -18.05 11.83 -19.24
C VAL A 326 -17.17 10.58 -19.22
N GLY A 327 -17.76 9.37 -19.36
CA GLY A 327 -17.05 8.09 -19.33
C GLY A 327 -16.80 7.54 -17.92
N ASP A 328 -16.99 6.23 -17.75
CA ASP A 328 -16.73 5.51 -16.49
C ASP A 328 -15.29 5.69 -15.94
N SER A 329 -14.30 5.69 -16.83
CA SER A 329 -12.88 5.87 -16.49
C SER A 329 -12.58 7.22 -15.84
N THR A 330 -13.45 8.22 -16.03
CA THR A 330 -13.30 9.54 -15.44
C THR A 330 -13.55 9.50 -13.93
N ILE A 331 -14.53 8.71 -13.45
CA ILE A 331 -14.77 8.57 -12.00
C ILE A 331 -13.56 7.91 -11.33
N GLN A 332 -12.98 6.90 -12.00
CA GLN A 332 -11.76 6.25 -11.52
C GLN A 332 -10.59 7.24 -11.45
N THR A 333 -10.44 8.08 -12.47
CA THR A 333 -9.40 9.12 -12.51
C THR A 333 -9.63 10.18 -11.44
N LEU A 334 -10.88 10.57 -11.18
CA LEU A 334 -11.27 11.54 -10.18
C LEU A 334 -10.97 11.04 -8.76
N LEU A 335 -11.43 9.84 -8.44
CA LEU A 335 -11.39 9.28 -7.10
C LEU A 335 -10.04 8.65 -6.78
N ASP A 336 -9.52 7.79 -7.65
CA ASP A 336 -8.30 7.02 -7.41
C ASP A 336 -7.05 7.65 -8.03
N GLY A 337 -7.20 8.35 -9.16
CA GLY A 337 -6.09 8.94 -9.92
C GLY A 337 -5.40 7.89 -10.78
N SER A 338 -5.62 7.95 -12.11
CA SER A 338 -5.14 6.88 -13.00
C SER A 338 -3.82 7.18 -13.72
N THR A 339 -3.38 8.44 -13.91
CA THR A 339 -2.11 8.64 -14.64
C THR A 339 -1.32 9.94 -14.46
N ILE A 340 -1.87 11.08 -14.01
CA ILE A 340 -1.10 12.33 -13.95
C ILE A 340 -1.56 13.19 -12.76
N ALA A 341 -0.58 13.66 -11.97
CA ALA A 341 -0.66 14.56 -10.81
C ALA A 341 -1.29 14.02 -9.50
N ASN A 342 -0.66 14.36 -8.38
CA ASN A 342 -1.02 14.03 -6.98
C ASN A 342 -2.35 14.66 -6.50
N ASN A 343 -3.33 14.82 -7.39
CA ASN A 343 -4.53 15.62 -7.16
C ASN A 343 -5.81 14.78 -7.37
N SER A 344 -5.83 13.49 -7.04
CA SER A 344 -7.09 12.74 -6.93
C SER A 344 -7.77 13.04 -5.59
N ILE A 345 -9.04 12.65 -5.45
CA ILE A 345 -9.74 12.73 -4.15
C ILE A 345 -9.01 11.85 -3.13
N SER A 346 -8.63 10.63 -3.50
CA SER A 346 -7.88 9.71 -2.64
C SER A 346 -6.55 10.30 -2.16
N SER A 347 -5.74 10.89 -3.05
CA SER A 347 -4.47 11.52 -2.64
C SER A 347 -4.68 12.74 -1.75
N THR A 348 -5.75 13.51 -2.00
CA THR A 348 -6.10 14.69 -1.20
C THR A 348 -6.54 14.28 0.21
N LEU A 349 -7.43 13.30 0.33
CA LEU A 349 -7.89 12.79 1.64
C LEU A 349 -6.76 12.15 2.44
N LEU A 350 -5.87 11.41 1.78
CA LEU A 350 -4.67 10.85 2.42
C LEU A 350 -3.75 11.96 2.93
N LYS A 351 -3.51 12.98 2.10
CA LYS A 351 -2.62 14.10 2.43
C LYS A 351 -3.17 14.94 3.60
N TYR A 352 -4.43 15.33 3.58
CA TYR A 352 -4.97 16.25 4.59
C TYR A 352 -5.47 15.54 5.84
N PHE A 353 -6.04 14.34 5.71
CA PHE A 353 -6.76 13.67 6.79
C PHE A 353 -6.23 12.26 7.09
N GLY A 354 -5.23 11.78 6.35
CA GLY A 354 -4.73 10.41 6.51
C GLY A 354 -5.73 9.32 6.14
N ILE A 355 -6.80 9.65 5.43
CA ILE A 355 -7.86 8.69 5.06
C ILE A 355 -7.45 7.95 3.79
N HIS A 356 -7.54 6.63 3.82
CA HIS A 356 -7.46 5.79 2.63
C HIS A 356 -8.84 5.64 2.02
N LEU A 357 -8.92 5.80 0.70
CA LEU A 357 -10.17 5.58 -0.02
C LEU A 357 -10.27 4.14 -0.51
N ASN A 358 -11.43 3.52 -0.27
CA ASN A 358 -11.78 2.24 -0.88
C ASN A 358 -13.05 2.42 -1.71
N VAL A 359 -12.88 2.52 -3.03
CA VAL A 359 -13.97 2.82 -3.96
C VAL A 359 -14.51 1.55 -4.60
N ILE A 360 -15.83 1.44 -4.61
CA ILE A 360 -16.58 0.39 -5.31
C ILE A 360 -17.38 1.06 -6.42
N TYR A 361 -16.97 0.83 -7.65
CA TYR A 361 -17.63 1.36 -8.85
C TYR A 361 -18.78 0.46 -9.26
N THR A 362 -19.98 1.03 -9.39
CA THR A 362 -21.18 0.28 -9.76
C THR A 362 -21.91 0.99 -10.89
N PHE A 363 -21.96 0.36 -12.06
CA PHE A 363 -22.87 0.80 -13.11
C PHE A 363 -24.29 0.50 -12.66
N SER A 364 -25.10 1.54 -12.48
CA SER A 364 -26.48 1.35 -12.09
C SER A 364 -27.34 1.01 -13.30
N GLN A 365 -27.80 -0.23 -13.38
CA GLN A 365 -28.96 -0.61 -14.20
C GLN A 365 -30.20 -0.70 -13.30
N GLY A 366 -31.26 0.08 -13.59
CA GLY A 366 -32.54 0.00 -12.86
C GLY A 366 -32.80 1.15 -11.91
N THR A 367 -32.63 0.97 -10.60
CA THR A 367 -33.08 1.90 -9.53
C THR A 367 -32.60 3.33 -9.70
N TYR A 368 -31.43 3.53 -10.34
CA TYR A 368 -30.89 4.86 -10.64
C TYR A 368 -30.93 5.23 -12.14
N ASN A 369 -31.69 4.53 -12.97
CA ASN A 369 -31.97 5.00 -14.33
C ASN A 369 -33.00 6.15 -14.30
N SER A 370 -32.87 7.09 -15.23
CA SER A 370 -33.98 7.99 -15.55
C SER A 370 -35.12 7.23 -16.19
N TYR A 371 -36.31 7.80 -16.13
CA TYR A 371 -37.49 7.22 -16.77
C TYR A 371 -37.24 6.90 -18.26
N PRO A 372 -36.61 7.77 -19.07
CA PRO A 372 -36.23 7.42 -20.43
C PRO A 372 -35.31 6.22 -20.56
N ALA A 373 -34.24 6.15 -19.76
CA ALA A 373 -33.28 5.06 -19.83
C ALA A 373 -33.87 3.72 -19.37
N ALA A 374 -34.75 3.74 -18.37
CA ALA A 374 -35.50 2.56 -17.91
C ALA A 374 -36.50 2.05 -18.96
N ASN A 375 -36.98 2.93 -19.85
CA ASN A 375 -37.94 2.61 -20.91
C ASN A 375 -37.31 2.54 -22.31
N GLY A 376 -35.99 2.36 -22.40
CA GLY A 376 -35.31 2.10 -23.67
C GLY A 376 -35.21 3.31 -24.61
N CYS A 377 -35.28 4.55 -24.11
CA CYS A 377 -35.04 5.74 -24.93
C CYS A 377 -33.59 5.75 -25.45
N VAL A 378 -33.45 5.91 -26.77
CA VAL A 378 -32.17 5.78 -27.51
C VAL A 378 -31.55 7.13 -27.89
N LEU A 379 -32.25 8.25 -27.68
CA LEU A 379 -31.75 9.59 -28.03
C LEU A 379 -30.80 10.13 -26.94
N ALA A 380 -29.60 9.57 -26.96
CA ALA A 380 -28.42 9.98 -26.21
C ALA A 380 -27.67 11.13 -26.92
N ASN A 381 -28.38 12.19 -27.33
CA ASN A 381 -27.72 13.43 -27.74
C ASN A 381 -27.84 14.43 -26.60
N ILE A 382 -26.69 14.85 -26.05
CA ILE A 382 -26.58 15.60 -24.79
C ILE A 382 -27.40 16.90 -24.79
N ASP A 383 -27.52 17.52 -25.96
CA ASP A 383 -28.17 18.83 -26.12
C ASP A 383 -29.70 18.75 -26.28
N LEU A 384 -30.29 17.55 -26.36
CA LEU A 384 -31.72 17.35 -26.67
C LEU A 384 -32.48 16.51 -25.63
N ILE A 385 -31.85 16.23 -24.47
CA ILE A 385 -32.37 15.33 -23.43
C ILE A 385 -33.77 15.74 -22.92
N CYS A 386 -34.16 17.01 -23.07
CA CYS A 386 -35.48 17.51 -22.63
C CYS A 386 -36.67 17.10 -23.50
N PHE A 387 -36.48 16.80 -24.79
CA PHE A 387 -37.62 16.89 -25.73
C PHE A 387 -38.00 15.63 -26.48
N ASP A 388 -37.14 14.60 -26.54
CA ASP A 388 -37.30 13.58 -27.59
C ASP A 388 -37.40 12.12 -27.10
N CYS A 389 -37.53 11.91 -25.78
CA CYS A 389 -37.93 10.60 -25.26
C CYS A 389 -39.45 10.42 -25.32
N LYS A 390 -39.97 10.34 -26.55
CA LYS A 390 -41.36 9.96 -26.81
C LYS A 390 -41.66 8.63 -26.11
N ASN A 391 -42.68 8.60 -25.25
CA ASN A 391 -43.83 7.70 -25.46
C ASN A 391 -44.86 7.57 -24.33
N LEU A 392 -45.00 8.41 -23.30
CA LEU A 392 -46.14 8.26 -22.37
C LEU A 392 -46.72 9.60 -21.86
N GLY A 393 -47.67 10.17 -22.60
CA GLY A 393 -48.60 11.16 -22.06
C GLY A 393 -49.26 12.08 -23.09
N THR A 394 -50.58 12.11 -23.16
CA THR A 394 -51.37 13.14 -23.85
C THR A 394 -51.48 14.44 -23.02
N GLY A 395 -50.46 14.75 -22.22
CA GLY A 395 -50.46 15.83 -21.21
C GLY A 395 -49.69 17.08 -21.66
N THR A 396 -49.78 18.17 -20.90
CA THR A 396 -48.94 19.35 -21.14
C THR A 396 -47.49 19.06 -20.73
N HIS A 397 -46.50 19.72 -21.35
CA HIS A 397 -45.08 19.58 -20.97
C HIS A 397 -44.84 19.77 -19.46
N LEU A 398 -45.65 20.60 -18.80
CA LEU A 398 -45.66 20.76 -17.35
C LEU A 398 -45.94 19.45 -16.60
N GLN A 399 -46.95 18.69 -17.01
CA GLN A 399 -47.30 17.43 -16.35
C GLN A 399 -46.19 16.39 -16.54
N GLU A 400 -45.61 16.29 -17.73
CA GLU A 400 -44.51 15.36 -18.01
C GLU A 400 -43.24 15.71 -17.22
N CYS A 401 -42.94 17.01 -17.09
CA CYS A 401 -41.87 17.53 -16.23
C CYS A 401 -42.13 17.22 -14.75
N MET A 402 -43.32 17.52 -14.24
CA MET A 402 -43.70 17.22 -12.84
C MET A 402 -43.64 15.73 -12.53
N LEU A 403 -43.94 14.86 -13.51
CA LEU A 403 -43.92 13.42 -13.36
C LEU A 403 -42.52 12.80 -13.57
N GLY A 404 -41.56 13.56 -14.10
CA GLY A 404 -40.18 13.12 -14.33
C GLY A 404 -40.04 12.16 -15.51
N TYR A 405 -40.80 12.38 -16.58
CA TYR A 405 -40.82 11.49 -17.74
C TYR A 405 -39.68 11.74 -18.75
N HIS A 406 -39.09 12.94 -18.76
CA HIS A 406 -37.94 13.24 -19.61
C HIS A 406 -36.63 13.37 -18.83
N HIS A 407 -36.68 13.54 -17.51
CA HIS A 407 -35.53 13.71 -16.62
C HIS A 407 -35.65 12.91 -15.33
N LYS A 408 -34.53 12.68 -14.65
CA LYS A 408 -34.56 12.03 -13.34
C LYS A 408 -34.91 13.04 -12.25
N ARG A 409 -36.11 12.92 -11.67
CA ARG A 409 -36.57 13.80 -10.59
C ARG A 409 -35.70 13.60 -9.34
N ILE A 410 -35.35 14.69 -8.68
CA ILE A 410 -34.35 14.69 -7.60
C ILE A 410 -34.78 13.91 -6.35
N ASP A 411 -36.07 13.88 -6.09
CA ASP A 411 -36.69 13.10 -5.02
C ASP A 411 -36.85 11.62 -5.38
N ARG A 412 -36.54 11.23 -6.63
CA ARG A 412 -36.50 9.84 -7.09
C ARG A 412 -35.09 9.24 -7.04
N PHE A 413 -34.09 9.96 -6.52
CA PHE A 413 -32.84 9.34 -6.10
C PHE A 413 -33.05 8.73 -4.71
N PRO A 414 -33.13 7.38 -4.54
CA PRO A 414 -33.15 6.77 -3.22
C PRO A 414 -31.76 6.91 -2.60
N ILE A 415 -31.57 8.01 -1.89
CA ILE A 415 -30.34 8.37 -1.20
C ILE A 415 -30.46 7.88 0.25
N SER A 416 -29.38 7.28 0.77
CA SER A 416 -29.37 6.81 2.16
C SER A 416 -29.56 7.99 3.11
N ASN A 417 -30.47 7.81 4.05
CA ASN A 417 -30.82 8.82 5.05
C ASN A 417 -30.09 8.55 6.39
N THR A 418 -28.91 7.93 6.36
CA THR A 418 -28.06 7.63 7.53
C THR A 418 -26.93 8.63 7.69
N THR A 419 -26.56 8.97 8.92
CA THR A 419 -25.34 9.76 9.18
C THR A 419 -24.10 8.93 8.87
N LEU A 420 -22.97 9.58 8.59
CA LEU A 420 -21.72 8.85 8.39
C LEU A 420 -21.29 8.08 9.65
N SER A 421 -21.52 8.63 10.85
CA SER A 421 -21.26 7.93 12.12
C SER A 421 -22.12 6.67 12.35
N SER A 422 -23.24 6.53 11.62
CA SER A 422 -24.11 5.34 11.64
C SER A 422 -23.97 4.48 10.39
N SER A 423 -22.97 4.78 9.55
CA SER A 423 -22.68 4.08 8.31
C SER A 423 -21.18 3.76 8.21
N THR A 424 -20.82 2.85 7.32
CA THR A 424 -19.41 2.55 7.01
C THR A 424 -18.99 3.09 5.66
N ALA A 425 -19.88 3.81 4.95
CA ALA A 425 -19.63 4.22 3.57
C ALA A 425 -20.31 5.52 3.17
N ILE A 426 -19.71 6.21 2.20
CA ILE A 426 -20.33 7.27 1.42
C ILE A 426 -20.97 6.67 0.16
N ASN A 427 -22.15 7.15 -0.23
CA ASN A 427 -22.81 6.78 -1.48
C ASN A 427 -22.88 7.99 -2.41
N GLY A 428 -22.06 7.99 -3.46
CA GLY A 428 -22.06 9.02 -4.49
C GLY A 428 -22.77 8.52 -5.74
N LEU A 429 -23.75 9.26 -6.24
CA LEU A 429 -24.33 9.01 -7.56
C LEU A 429 -23.87 10.08 -8.55
N PHE A 430 -23.23 9.62 -9.61
CA PHE A 430 -22.73 10.41 -10.72
C PHE A 430 -23.72 10.29 -11.90
N SER A 431 -24.39 11.38 -12.24
CA SER A 431 -25.48 11.40 -13.20
C SER A 431 -25.19 12.36 -14.36
N GLY A 432 -25.48 11.91 -15.58
CA GLY A 432 -25.41 12.72 -16.81
C GLY A 432 -26.70 13.46 -17.14
N HIS A 433 -27.63 13.54 -16.19
CA HIS A 433 -28.94 14.18 -16.40
C HIS A 433 -28.95 15.66 -16.01
N HIS A 434 -29.79 16.44 -16.71
CA HIS A 434 -30.13 17.82 -16.35
C HIS A 434 -31.24 17.88 -15.30
N THR A 435 -31.26 18.96 -14.51
CA THR A 435 -32.43 19.40 -13.75
C THR A 435 -33.21 20.40 -14.58
N CYS A 436 -34.53 20.37 -14.47
CA CYS A 436 -35.41 21.39 -15.04
C CYS A 436 -36.32 21.95 -13.96
N ASN A 437 -36.78 23.17 -14.14
CA ASN A 437 -37.77 23.80 -13.26
C ASN A 437 -38.88 24.46 -14.09
N TYR A 438 -40.03 24.70 -13.45
CA TYR A 438 -41.16 25.34 -14.07
C TYR A 438 -41.68 26.51 -13.23
N GLN A 439 -41.75 27.69 -13.83
CA GLN A 439 -42.27 28.89 -13.18
C GLN A 439 -43.35 29.54 -14.05
N GLY A 440 -44.58 29.61 -13.53
CA GLY A 440 -45.66 30.41 -14.13
C GLY A 440 -45.95 30.12 -15.61
N SER A 441 -45.91 28.85 -16.05
CA SER A 441 -46.08 28.38 -17.45
C SER A 441 -44.82 28.27 -18.33
N ALA A 442 -43.64 28.66 -17.84
CA ALA A 442 -42.38 28.50 -18.58
C ALA A 442 -41.51 27.36 -18.01
N HIS A 443 -40.94 26.57 -18.92
CA HIS A 443 -39.92 25.55 -18.65
C HIS A 443 -38.53 26.21 -18.68
N PHE A 444 -37.72 25.94 -17.67
CA PHE A 444 -36.34 26.42 -17.59
C PHE A 444 -35.41 25.21 -17.50
N ASP A 445 -34.46 25.15 -18.42
CA ASP A 445 -33.45 24.08 -18.51
C ASP A 445 -32.31 24.26 -17.50
N GLU A 446 -32.32 25.33 -16.70
CA GLU A 446 -31.20 25.69 -15.83
C GLU A 446 -31.65 25.96 -14.39
N TRP A 447 -31.30 25.04 -13.50
CA TRP A 447 -31.00 25.40 -12.12
C TRP A 447 -29.47 25.46 -11.97
N PRO A 448 -28.91 26.49 -11.30
CA PRO A 448 -27.46 26.65 -11.17
C PRO A 448 -26.80 25.60 -10.25
N GLU A 449 -27.57 24.72 -9.62
CA GLU A 449 -27.06 23.75 -8.64
C GLU A 449 -26.31 22.59 -9.32
N LYS A 450 -24.97 22.64 -9.26
CA LYS A 450 -24.07 21.65 -9.89
C LYS A 450 -24.01 20.30 -9.19
N ALA A 451 -24.35 20.25 -7.91
CA ALA A 451 -24.58 19.02 -7.16
C ALA A 451 -25.67 19.25 -6.12
N TYR A 452 -26.38 18.19 -5.78
CA TYR A 452 -27.40 18.24 -4.73
C TYR A 452 -26.94 17.44 -3.52
N GLU A 453 -26.71 18.17 -2.44
CA GLU A 453 -26.61 17.64 -1.09
C GLU A 453 -28.01 17.55 -0.49
N LYS A 454 -28.39 16.40 0.07
CA LYS A 454 -29.34 16.42 1.19
C LYS A 454 -28.49 16.62 2.44
N PRO A 455 -28.54 17.79 3.09
CA PRO A 455 -27.63 18.11 4.18
C PRO A 455 -27.65 17.02 5.26
N LEU A 456 -26.47 16.63 5.72
CA LEU A 456 -26.17 15.85 6.94
C LEU A 456 -26.15 14.32 6.86
N LYS A 457 -25.98 13.71 5.69
CA LYS A 457 -26.05 12.24 5.55
C LYS A 457 -24.87 11.69 4.78
N ASN A 458 -24.77 10.38 4.65
CA ASN A 458 -23.61 9.72 4.04
C ASN A 458 -23.66 9.64 2.51
N SER A 459 -24.34 10.56 1.81
CA SER A 459 -24.63 10.38 0.39
C SER A 459 -24.80 11.71 -0.36
N PHE A 460 -24.44 11.74 -1.64
CA PHE A 460 -24.57 12.90 -2.52
C PHE A 460 -24.96 12.51 -3.95
N VAL A 461 -25.52 13.46 -4.71
CA VAL A 461 -25.77 13.32 -6.16
C VAL A 461 -25.05 14.43 -6.91
N LEU A 462 -24.24 14.03 -7.88
CA LEU A 462 -23.50 14.92 -8.77
C LEU A 462 -24.16 14.93 -10.15
N LEU A 463 -24.51 16.12 -10.63
CA LEU A 463 -25.14 16.31 -11.94
C LEU A 463 -24.10 16.88 -12.91
N SER A 464 -23.44 15.99 -13.65
CA SER A 464 -22.28 16.33 -14.49
C SER A 464 -22.56 17.35 -15.59
N GLN A 465 -23.80 17.44 -16.08
CA GLN A 465 -24.20 18.39 -17.12
C GLN A 465 -24.10 19.86 -16.69
N ASN A 466 -24.14 20.14 -15.38
CA ASN A 466 -24.04 21.50 -14.86
C ASN A 466 -22.58 21.98 -14.77
N PHE A 467 -21.62 21.14 -15.19
CA PHE A 467 -20.22 21.49 -15.31
C PHE A 467 -19.87 21.65 -16.78
N LYS A 468 -19.31 22.80 -17.15
CA LYS A 468 -18.62 22.97 -18.43
C LYS A 468 -17.31 22.18 -18.35
N ILE A 469 -17.37 20.87 -18.55
CA ILE A 469 -16.19 20.01 -18.57
C ILE A 469 -15.62 20.09 -19.98
N ASP A 470 -14.42 20.65 -20.12
CA ASP A 470 -13.66 20.49 -21.35
C ASP A 470 -13.01 19.10 -21.33
N ILE A 471 -13.80 18.10 -21.72
CA ILE A 471 -13.39 16.69 -21.78
C ILE A 471 -12.21 16.52 -22.76
N LEU A 472 -12.13 17.38 -23.79
CA LEU A 472 -11.04 17.35 -24.78
C LEU A 472 -9.74 17.90 -24.21
N ALA A 473 -9.80 18.86 -23.28
CA ALA A 473 -8.64 19.36 -22.54
C ALA A 473 -8.26 18.49 -21.32
N GLY A 474 -9.13 17.56 -20.92
CA GLY A 474 -8.93 16.70 -19.74
C GLY A 474 -9.02 17.46 -18.41
N ASP A 475 -9.68 18.63 -18.39
CA ASP A 475 -9.86 19.44 -17.18
C ASP A 475 -11.07 18.96 -16.36
N PHE A 476 -10.79 18.10 -15.37
CA PHE A 476 -11.78 17.60 -14.42
C PHE A 476 -11.79 18.37 -13.09
N ASP A 477 -11.04 19.47 -12.99
CA ASP A 477 -10.87 20.18 -11.72
C ASP A 477 -12.20 20.70 -11.13
N PRO A 478 -13.16 21.24 -11.89
CA PRO A 478 -14.46 21.65 -11.35
C PRO A 478 -15.25 20.48 -10.76
N LEU A 479 -15.19 19.31 -11.41
CA LEU A 479 -15.86 18.09 -10.95
C LEU A 479 -15.19 17.57 -9.68
N ARG A 480 -13.85 17.60 -9.65
CA ARG A 480 -13.05 17.18 -8.50
C ARG A 480 -13.32 18.06 -7.29
N GLU A 481 -13.30 19.36 -7.49
CA GLU A 481 -13.52 20.31 -6.42
C GLU A 481 -14.90 20.11 -5.81
N LYS A 482 -15.92 19.94 -6.65
CA LYS A 482 -17.27 19.68 -6.15
C LYS A 482 -17.39 18.35 -5.41
N VAL A 483 -16.81 17.26 -5.92
CA VAL A 483 -16.81 15.98 -5.19
C VAL A 483 -16.07 16.09 -3.85
N LEU A 484 -14.93 16.78 -3.81
CA LEU A 484 -14.20 17.00 -2.57
C LEU A 484 -15.02 17.84 -1.58
N GLU A 485 -15.71 18.87 -2.07
CA GLU A 485 -16.64 19.69 -1.27
C GLU A 485 -17.71 18.81 -0.61
N GLU A 486 -18.38 17.94 -1.40
CA GLU A 486 -19.40 17.01 -0.89
C GLU A 486 -18.85 16.06 0.17
N PHE A 487 -17.64 15.52 -0.04
CA PHE A 487 -16.98 14.68 0.95
C PHE A 487 -16.75 15.43 2.26
N LEU A 488 -16.30 16.69 2.18
CA LEU A 488 -16.07 17.52 3.37
C LEU A 488 -17.38 17.80 4.11
N TYR A 489 -18.51 18.03 3.43
CA TYR A 489 -19.81 18.15 4.10
C TYR A 489 -20.21 16.88 4.84
N ILE A 490 -20.08 15.74 4.17
CA ILE A 490 -20.42 14.43 4.73
C ILE A 490 -19.52 14.11 5.94
N MET A 491 -18.27 14.58 5.91
CA MET A 491 -17.30 14.49 7.01
C MET A 491 -17.36 15.68 7.99
N ASN A 492 -18.49 16.41 8.05
CA ASN A 492 -18.80 17.41 9.08
C ASN A 492 -18.17 18.81 8.91
N CYS A 493 -17.63 19.19 7.74
CA CYS A 493 -17.39 20.61 7.49
C CYS A 493 -18.72 21.32 7.19
N SER A 494 -18.95 22.51 7.75
CA SER A 494 -20.13 23.33 7.46
C SER A 494 -19.78 24.57 6.64
N LYS A 495 -20.60 24.90 5.62
CA LYS A 495 -20.54 26.17 4.86
C LYS A 495 -20.55 27.39 5.79
N THR A 496 -21.46 27.38 6.77
CA THR A 496 -21.69 28.53 7.66
C THR A 496 -20.54 28.76 8.64
N ALA A 497 -19.79 27.70 8.96
CA ALA A 497 -18.64 27.78 9.85
C ALA A 497 -17.33 28.08 9.10
N CYS A 498 -17.31 27.93 7.77
CA CYS A 498 -16.11 28.20 6.98
C CYS A 498 -15.82 29.72 6.91
N SER A 499 -14.65 30.11 7.41
CA SER A 499 -14.24 31.52 7.49
C SER A 499 -13.61 32.06 6.20
N SER A 500 -13.02 31.19 5.36
CA SER A 500 -12.23 31.60 4.19
C SER A 500 -13.02 31.52 2.88
N ASN A 501 -13.03 32.61 2.10
CA ASN A 501 -13.60 32.65 0.75
C ASN A 501 -12.78 31.86 -0.29
N TYR A 502 -11.55 31.49 0.05
CA TYR A 502 -10.67 30.65 -0.78
C TYR A 502 -10.71 29.17 -0.38
N CYS A 503 -11.64 28.82 0.52
CA CYS A 503 -11.91 27.44 0.88
C CYS A 503 -12.83 26.80 -0.14
N ILE A 504 -12.54 25.56 -0.49
CA ILE A 504 -13.37 24.73 -1.36
C ILE A 504 -14.84 24.64 -0.91
N VAL A 505 -15.07 24.74 0.41
CA VAL A 505 -16.40 24.67 1.05
C VAL A 505 -17.19 25.99 0.98
N LYS A 506 -16.56 27.12 0.65
CA LYS A 506 -17.22 28.44 0.65
C LYS A 506 -17.28 29.09 -0.71
N ALA A 507 -16.36 28.77 -1.61
CA ALA A 507 -16.36 29.35 -2.93
C ALA A 507 -17.59 28.85 -3.71
N ASP A 508 -18.48 29.77 -4.09
CA ASP A 508 -19.43 29.50 -5.16
C ASP A 508 -18.60 29.19 -6.40
N SER A 509 -18.68 27.96 -6.89
CA SER A 509 -17.85 27.37 -7.94
C SER A 509 -18.06 27.99 -9.35
N ALA A 510 -18.25 29.31 -9.41
CA ALA A 510 -18.58 30.08 -10.60
C ALA A 510 -17.37 30.73 -11.28
N SER A 511 -16.17 30.78 -10.67
CA SER A 511 -14.99 31.36 -11.32
C SER A 511 -13.90 30.32 -11.57
N SER A 512 -13.76 29.95 -12.84
CA SER A 512 -12.60 29.29 -13.42
C SER A 512 -11.29 29.97 -12.99
N SER A 513 -10.30 29.17 -12.56
CA SER A 513 -8.83 29.42 -12.53
C SER A 513 -8.10 29.39 -11.18
N THR A 514 -8.78 29.27 -10.03
CA THR A 514 -8.07 29.16 -8.74
C THR A 514 -8.24 27.78 -8.14
N HIS A 515 -7.15 27.00 -8.07
CA HIS A 515 -7.13 25.75 -7.29
C HIS A 515 -7.53 26.05 -5.84
N LEU A 516 -8.72 25.60 -5.44
CA LEU A 516 -9.25 25.88 -4.11
C LEU A 516 -8.55 25.02 -3.06
N THR A 517 -8.41 25.55 -1.83
CA THR A 517 -7.72 24.84 -0.74
C THR A 517 -8.70 24.42 0.35
N ILE A 518 -8.31 23.44 1.17
CA ILE A 518 -9.01 23.14 2.43
C ILE A 518 -8.50 24.12 3.48
N CYS A 519 -9.37 24.99 4.00
CA CYS A 519 -8.96 25.95 5.03
C CYS A 519 -8.76 25.26 6.39
N PRO A 520 -7.98 25.87 7.32
CA PRO A 520 -7.76 25.31 8.65
C PRO A 520 -9.05 25.03 9.43
N THR A 521 -10.09 25.85 9.26
CA THR A 521 -11.38 25.63 9.93
C THR A 521 -12.06 24.35 9.46
N CYS A 522 -12.16 24.11 8.15
CA CYS A 522 -12.70 22.85 7.64
C CYS A 522 -11.81 21.67 8.01
N HIS A 523 -10.49 21.85 7.96
CA HIS A 523 -9.55 20.80 8.34
C HIS A 523 -9.79 20.33 9.77
N ASN A 524 -9.86 21.26 10.73
CA ASN A 524 -10.11 20.96 12.13
C ASN A 524 -11.49 20.31 12.37
N GLN A 525 -12.53 20.75 11.65
CA GLN A 525 -13.87 20.16 11.79
C GLN A 525 -13.94 18.70 11.37
N VAL A 526 -13.23 18.34 10.30
CA VAL A 526 -13.13 16.95 9.84
C VAL A 526 -12.28 16.13 10.81
N VAL A 527 -11.11 16.64 11.23
CA VAL A 527 -10.19 15.95 12.16
C VAL A 527 -10.88 15.53 13.46
N GLN A 528 -11.72 16.40 14.02
CA GLN A 528 -12.47 16.12 15.25
C GLN A 528 -13.39 14.89 15.17
N ARG A 529 -13.72 14.41 13.97
CA ARG A 529 -14.64 13.28 13.75
C ARG A 529 -14.00 12.11 13.02
N LEU A 530 -12.68 12.12 12.80
CA LEU A 530 -12.02 11.00 12.12
C LEU A 530 -12.15 9.68 12.90
N ASN A 531 -12.20 9.74 14.23
CA ASN A 531 -12.43 8.55 15.06
C ASN A 531 -13.82 7.93 14.84
N ASP A 532 -14.82 8.73 14.42
CA ASP A 532 -16.17 8.23 14.07
C ASP A 532 -16.13 7.34 12.82
N LEU A 533 -15.12 7.52 11.96
CA LEU A 533 -14.91 6.70 10.77
C LEU A 533 -14.28 5.34 11.10
N TYR A 534 -14.04 5.04 12.38
CA TYR A 534 -13.64 3.70 12.77
C TYR A 534 -14.72 2.71 12.38
N ASN A 535 -14.43 1.91 11.35
CA ASN A 535 -15.30 0.84 10.93
C ASN A 535 -15.43 -0.16 12.08
N HIS A 536 -16.63 -0.24 12.67
CA HIS A 536 -17.06 -1.40 13.43
C HIS A 536 -17.09 -2.60 12.48
N TYR A 537 -16.04 -3.43 12.52
CA TYR A 537 -16.04 -4.75 11.89
C TYR A 537 -16.09 -5.82 12.97
#